data_AF-A0A2E9DXD1-F1
#
_entry.id   AF-A0A2E9DXD1-F1
#
_cell.length_a   1.000
_cell.length_b   1.000
_cell.length_c   1.000
_cell.angle_alpha   90.00
_cell.angle_beta   90.00
_cell.angle_gamma   90.00
#
_symmetry.space_group_name_H-M   'P 1'
#
loop_
_entity.id
_entity.type
_entity.pdbx_description
1 polymer ?
#
loop_
_entity_poly.entity_id
_entity_poly.type
_entity_poly.pdbx_seq_one_letter_code
_entity_poly.pdbx_strand_id
1 'polypeptide(L)'
;MLHSELKNLRYKIYEIDFKANTIKEYLKLETAKHKGGIDGITKVTVRGGGSPSFTATIFRDSSPANKAIYDSFCTKKSIGGKFKTEDLDTKAKKFPKLHLEEKAAKDKYTADKATHDNIVDGSIPRTKMLEDKHKEYIQLVMEKEEVEVEIILRELEIKKLCGDNDGIEGICTWKRKESFAFDATAFKNQHPEIVEDPKYHSVSKKTVAISVNPSRDYV
;
A
#
# COMPACT_ATOMS: atom_id res chain seq x y z
N MET A 1 -11.53 -28.53 -3.80
CA MET A 1 -10.50 -28.53 -2.75
C MET A 1 -9.62 -27.27 -2.84
N LEU A 2 -8.93 -27.02 -3.96
CA LEU A 2 -8.07 -25.83 -4.12
C LEU A 2 -8.78 -24.47 -3.95
N HIS A 3 -9.97 -24.30 -4.52
CA HIS A 3 -10.74 -23.06 -4.37
C HIS A 3 -11.13 -22.76 -2.93
N SER A 4 -11.62 -23.76 -2.19
CA SER A 4 -11.97 -23.63 -0.77
C SER A 4 -10.75 -23.32 0.10
N GLU A 5 -9.60 -23.94 -0.17
CA GLU A 5 -8.35 -23.64 0.52
C GLU A 5 -7.91 -22.20 0.27
N LEU A 6 -7.90 -21.77 -0.99
CA LEU A 6 -7.53 -20.40 -1.35
C LEU A 6 -8.48 -19.38 -0.68
N LYS A 7 -9.78 -19.66 -0.61
CA LYS A 7 -10.74 -18.82 0.11
C LYS A 7 -10.40 -18.72 1.60
N ASN A 8 -10.09 -19.85 2.24
CA ASN A 8 -9.73 -19.87 3.66
C ASN A 8 -8.44 -19.08 3.93
N LEU A 9 -7.41 -19.23 3.09
CA LEU A 9 -6.17 -18.45 3.19
C LEU A 9 -6.44 -16.95 3.01
N ARG A 10 -7.28 -16.57 2.03
CA ARG A 10 -7.71 -15.17 1.82
C ARG A 10 -8.45 -14.60 3.03
N TYR A 11 -9.32 -15.38 3.66
CA TYR A 11 -9.99 -14.97 4.90
C TYR A 11 -9.01 -14.87 6.08
N LYS A 12 -7.99 -15.71 6.14
CA LYS A 12 -6.93 -15.60 7.14
C LYS A 12 -6.15 -14.28 7.00
N ILE A 13 -5.80 -13.88 5.77
CA ILE A 13 -5.22 -12.55 5.51
C ILE A 13 -6.14 -11.41 5.96
N TYR A 14 -7.45 -11.53 5.72
CA TYR A 14 -8.41 -10.53 6.18
C TYR A 14 -8.40 -10.37 7.71
N GLU A 15 -8.38 -11.48 8.44
CA GLU A 15 -8.29 -11.47 9.89
C GLU A 15 -6.98 -10.83 10.39
N ILE A 16 -5.85 -11.26 9.83
CA ILE A 16 -4.52 -10.72 10.17
C ILE A 16 -4.46 -9.22 9.89
N ASP A 17 -4.93 -8.77 8.72
CA ASP A 17 -4.94 -7.37 8.35
C ASP A 17 -5.76 -6.52 9.33
N PHE A 18 -6.90 -7.02 9.81
CA PHE A 18 -7.68 -6.29 10.82
C PHE A 18 -6.88 -6.12 12.11
N LYS A 19 -6.34 -7.22 12.66
CA LYS A 19 -5.59 -7.20 13.91
C LYS A 19 -4.34 -6.32 13.80
N ALA A 20 -3.56 -6.50 12.74
CA ALA A 20 -2.33 -5.75 12.51
C ALA A 20 -2.60 -4.26 12.33
N ASN A 21 -3.64 -3.88 11.58
CA ASN A 21 -3.99 -2.47 11.40
C ASN A 21 -4.50 -1.83 12.68
N THR A 22 -5.30 -2.53 13.49
CA THR A 22 -5.74 -2.02 14.80
C THR A 22 -4.55 -1.69 15.70
N ILE A 23 -3.56 -2.59 15.81
CA ILE A 23 -2.33 -2.34 16.59
C ILE A 23 -1.52 -1.20 15.96
N LYS A 24 -1.44 -1.15 14.64
CA LYS A 24 -0.72 -0.10 13.92
C LYS A 24 -1.31 1.28 14.18
N GLU A 25 -2.64 1.44 14.15
CA GLU A 25 -3.29 2.72 14.46
C GLU A 25 -3.12 3.09 15.95
N TYR A 26 -3.13 2.12 16.85
CA TYR A 26 -2.78 2.33 18.25
C TYR A 26 -1.34 2.87 18.41
N LEU A 27 -0.34 2.20 17.86
CA LEU A 27 1.07 2.63 17.96
C LEU A 27 1.33 4.00 17.31
N LYS A 28 0.61 4.32 16.23
CA LYS A 28 0.67 5.66 15.61
C LYS A 28 0.09 6.74 16.51
N LEU A 29 -1.02 6.45 17.20
CA LEU A 29 -1.62 7.38 18.17
C LEU A 29 -0.66 7.61 19.35
N GLU A 30 -0.09 6.54 19.90
CA GLU A 30 0.89 6.59 20.99
C GLU A 30 2.20 7.29 20.60
N THR A 31 2.47 7.51 19.31
CA THR A 31 3.60 8.33 18.86
C THR A 31 3.41 9.82 19.24
N ALA A 32 2.19 10.22 19.61
CA ALA A 32 1.81 11.53 20.13
C ALA A 32 2.49 12.71 19.42
N LYS A 33 2.56 12.65 18.08
CA LYS A 33 3.12 13.70 17.22
C LYS A 33 4.61 14.04 17.46
N HIS A 34 5.36 13.17 18.12
CA HIS A 34 6.80 13.35 18.32
C HIS A 34 7.58 12.96 17.07
N LYS A 35 8.41 13.87 16.56
CA LYS A 35 9.18 13.69 15.31
C LYS A 35 10.18 12.53 15.37
N GLY A 36 10.73 12.25 16.54
CA GLY A 36 11.61 11.12 16.79
C GLY A 36 10.89 9.76 16.84
N GLY A 37 9.56 9.75 16.87
CA GLY A 37 8.79 8.52 17.02
C GLY A 37 8.87 7.93 18.41
N ILE A 38 8.36 6.70 18.56
CA ILE A 38 8.63 5.82 19.69
C ILE A 38 9.91 5.06 19.38
N ASP A 39 10.92 5.13 20.26
CA ASP A 39 12.26 4.55 20.04
C ASP A 39 12.15 3.13 19.47
N GLY A 40 12.55 2.97 18.22
CA GLY A 40 12.62 1.66 17.59
C GLY A 40 11.29 0.99 17.20
N ILE A 41 10.15 1.60 17.53
CA ILE A 41 8.81 1.08 17.23
C ILE A 41 8.17 1.86 16.09
N THR A 42 8.18 3.19 16.16
CA THR A 42 7.62 4.04 15.11
C THR A 42 8.66 4.99 14.54
N LYS A 43 8.48 5.34 13.28
CA LYS A 43 9.28 6.33 12.57
C LYS A 43 8.35 7.37 11.99
N VAL A 44 8.60 8.64 12.33
CA VAL A 44 7.88 9.77 11.74
C VAL A 44 8.69 10.36 10.60
N THR A 45 8.06 10.54 9.46
CA THR A 45 8.67 11.11 8.26
C THR A 45 7.84 12.29 7.79
N VAL A 46 8.45 13.47 7.71
CA VAL A 46 7.88 14.63 7.03
C VAL A 46 8.30 14.54 5.55
N ARG A 47 7.33 14.51 4.65
CA ARG A 47 7.53 14.42 3.19
C ARG A 47 6.97 15.66 2.50
N GLY A 48 7.48 15.94 1.30
CA GLY A 48 7.01 17.02 0.44
C GLY A 48 7.63 18.38 0.77
N GLY A 49 7.17 19.42 0.08
CA GLY A 49 7.73 20.77 0.19
C GLY A 49 9.13 20.92 -0.42
N GLY A 50 9.55 19.97 -1.26
CA GLY A 50 10.79 20.07 -2.05
C GLY A 50 10.62 20.92 -3.31
N SER A 51 11.68 21.03 -4.10
CA SER A 51 11.65 21.72 -5.39
C SER A 51 10.54 21.14 -6.29
N PRO A 52 9.85 21.99 -7.07
CA PRO A 52 8.92 21.52 -8.09
C PRO A 52 9.61 20.49 -9.00
N SER A 53 8.85 19.49 -9.42
CA SER A 53 9.35 18.47 -10.36
C SER A 53 8.32 18.21 -11.44
N PHE A 54 8.81 17.88 -12.64
CA PHE A 54 7.98 17.50 -13.78
C PHE A 54 6.94 16.44 -13.39
N THR A 55 5.68 16.68 -13.76
CA THR A 55 4.56 15.80 -13.49
C THR A 55 3.90 15.41 -14.81
N ALA A 56 4.13 14.17 -15.24
CA ALA A 56 3.71 13.70 -16.56
C ALA A 56 2.20 13.79 -16.81
N THR A 57 1.37 13.68 -15.76
CA THR A 57 -0.08 13.88 -15.87
C THR A 57 -0.46 15.33 -16.16
N ILE A 58 0.23 16.31 -15.56
CA ILE A 58 0.00 17.73 -15.85
C ILE A 58 0.32 18.02 -17.31
N PHE A 59 1.46 17.52 -17.80
CA PHE A 59 1.81 17.61 -19.21
C PHE A 59 0.74 16.96 -20.11
N ARG A 60 0.40 15.70 -19.87
CA ARG A 60 -0.59 14.95 -20.65
C ARG A 60 -1.94 15.66 -20.69
N ASP A 61 -2.41 16.17 -19.56
CA ASP A 61 -3.77 16.73 -19.41
C ASP A 61 -3.86 18.19 -19.87
N SER A 62 -2.73 18.84 -20.16
CA SER A 62 -2.70 20.26 -20.53
C SER A 62 -3.21 20.56 -21.94
N SER A 63 -3.12 19.61 -22.88
CA SER A 63 -3.68 19.77 -24.23
C SER A 63 -3.78 18.44 -24.99
N PRO A 64 -4.63 18.34 -26.03
CA PRO A 64 -4.68 17.18 -26.91
C PRO A 64 -3.35 16.88 -27.60
N ALA A 65 -2.58 17.91 -27.97
CA ALA A 65 -1.27 17.75 -28.61
C ALA A 65 -0.25 17.12 -27.63
N ASN A 66 -0.20 17.60 -26.39
CA ASN A 66 0.68 17.04 -25.37
C ASN A 66 0.27 15.61 -24.99
N LYS A 67 -1.02 15.31 -24.97
CA LYS A 67 -1.52 13.94 -24.82
C LYS A 67 -1.02 13.03 -25.94
N ALA A 68 -1.05 13.48 -27.19
CA ALA A 68 -0.56 12.69 -28.32
C ALA A 68 0.95 12.39 -28.20
N ILE A 69 1.75 13.37 -27.77
CA ILE A 69 3.18 13.16 -27.47
C ILE A 69 3.31 12.17 -26.31
N TYR A 70 2.63 12.37 -25.19
CA TYR A 70 2.68 11.44 -24.06
C TYR A 70 2.33 9.99 -24.47
N ASP A 71 1.27 9.83 -25.26
CA ASP A 71 0.80 8.52 -25.74
C ASP A 71 1.84 7.86 -26.66
N SER A 72 2.62 8.62 -27.46
CA SER A 72 3.70 8.05 -28.28
C SER A 72 4.88 7.51 -27.47
N PHE A 73 5.03 7.94 -26.21
CA PHE A 73 6.03 7.42 -25.26
C PHE A 73 5.46 6.32 -24.34
N CYS A 74 4.21 5.92 -24.51
CA CYS A 74 3.66 4.73 -23.83
C CYS A 74 4.13 3.47 -24.55
N THR A 75 5.41 3.11 -24.36
CA THR A 75 6.09 2.04 -25.08
C THR A 75 6.52 0.87 -24.19
N LYS A 76 6.57 1.05 -22.86
CA LYS A 76 6.96 -0.01 -21.93
C LYS A 76 5.86 -1.07 -21.86
N LYS A 77 6.03 -2.11 -22.68
CA LYS A 77 5.11 -3.25 -22.74
C LYS A 77 5.17 -4.04 -21.44
N SER A 78 3.99 -4.34 -20.90
CA SER A 78 3.81 -5.30 -19.81
C SER A 78 2.59 -6.16 -20.08
N ILE A 79 2.69 -7.45 -19.79
CA ILE A 79 1.53 -8.35 -19.77
C ILE A 79 1.11 -8.45 -18.31
N GLY A 80 -0.07 -7.93 -18.02
CA GLY A 80 -0.65 -7.95 -16.69
C GLY A 80 -2.01 -8.63 -16.69
N GLY A 81 -2.55 -8.84 -15.49
CA GLY A 81 -3.88 -9.39 -15.32
C GLY A 81 -4.10 -9.70 -13.84
N LYS A 82 -5.09 -9.05 -13.22
CA LYS A 82 -5.38 -9.30 -11.81
C LYS A 82 -6.07 -10.66 -11.71
N PHE A 83 -5.41 -11.60 -11.05
CA PHE A 83 -6.06 -12.81 -10.59
C PHE A 83 -7.02 -12.45 -9.44
N LYS A 84 -8.26 -12.92 -9.51
CA LYS A 84 -9.26 -12.76 -8.45
C LYS A 84 -9.89 -14.10 -8.15
N THR A 85 -9.94 -14.46 -6.88
CA THR A 85 -10.75 -15.59 -6.39
C THR A 85 -12.22 -15.16 -6.38
N GLU A 86 -13.10 -16.01 -6.90
CA GLU A 86 -14.55 -15.79 -6.87
C GLU A 86 -15.18 -16.22 -5.54
N ASP A 87 -16.42 -15.75 -5.31
CA ASP A 87 -17.23 -16.06 -4.13
C ASP A 87 -16.61 -15.74 -2.77
N LEU A 88 -15.75 -14.71 -2.72
CA LEU A 88 -15.26 -14.17 -1.47
C LEU A 88 -16.26 -13.18 -0.86
N ASP A 89 -16.64 -13.41 0.39
CA ASP A 89 -17.25 -12.37 1.21
C ASP A 89 -16.28 -11.20 1.37
N THR A 90 -16.80 -9.99 1.44
CA THR A 90 -15.98 -8.82 1.74
C THR A 90 -15.39 -8.94 3.15
N LYS A 91 -14.20 -8.34 3.36
CA LYS A 91 -13.50 -8.31 4.66
C LYS A 91 -14.46 -7.97 5.82
N ALA A 92 -15.23 -6.90 5.65
CA ALA A 92 -16.18 -6.40 6.65
C ALA A 92 -17.38 -7.33 6.88
N LYS A 93 -17.90 -7.98 5.84
CA LYS A 93 -19.01 -8.94 5.97
C LYS A 93 -18.55 -10.22 6.68
N LYS A 94 -17.33 -10.69 6.39
CA LYS A 94 -16.77 -11.91 6.98
C LYS A 94 -16.38 -11.72 8.44
N PHE A 95 -15.82 -10.56 8.80
CA PHE A 95 -15.36 -10.25 10.16
C PHE A 95 -15.90 -8.89 10.65
N PRO A 96 -17.22 -8.78 10.91
CA PRO A 96 -17.84 -7.51 11.26
C PRO A 96 -17.31 -6.92 12.57
N LYS A 97 -17.01 -7.76 13.58
CA LYS A 97 -16.46 -7.29 14.86
C LYS A 97 -15.07 -6.66 14.69
N LEU A 98 -14.16 -7.37 14.03
CA LEU A 98 -12.81 -6.89 13.74
C LEU A 98 -12.83 -5.61 12.86
N HIS A 99 -13.80 -5.51 11.95
CA HIS A 99 -13.99 -4.31 11.15
C HIS A 99 -14.36 -3.10 12.00
N LEU A 100 -15.28 -3.25 12.96
CA LEU A 100 -15.67 -2.19 13.87
C LEU A 100 -14.50 -1.77 14.78
N GLU A 101 -13.69 -2.72 15.25
CA GLU A 101 -12.50 -2.46 16.06
C GLU A 101 -11.42 -1.68 15.28
N GLU A 102 -11.07 -2.13 14.07
CA GLU A 102 -10.11 -1.40 13.19
C GLU A 102 -10.62 0.00 12.89
N LYS A 103 -11.92 0.15 12.60
CA LYS A 103 -12.53 1.44 12.32
C LYS A 103 -12.43 2.37 13.53
N ALA A 104 -12.79 1.89 14.73
CA ALA A 104 -12.72 2.69 15.95
C ALA A 104 -11.27 3.14 16.26
N ALA A 105 -10.28 2.27 16.07
CA ALA A 105 -8.87 2.62 16.24
C ALA A 105 -8.41 3.68 15.22
N LYS A 106 -8.81 3.53 13.96
CA LYS A 106 -8.52 4.50 12.89
C LYS A 106 -9.17 5.85 13.14
N ASP A 107 -10.41 5.87 13.61
CA ASP A 107 -11.14 7.11 13.93
C ASP A 107 -10.46 7.85 15.08
N LYS A 108 -10.01 7.14 16.13
CA LYS A 108 -9.21 7.71 17.24
C LYS A 108 -7.90 8.33 16.73
N TYR A 109 -7.12 7.61 15.92
CA TYR A 109 -5.88 8.16 15.36
C TYR A 109 -6.16 9.36 14.43
N THR A 110 -7.20 9.30 13.62
CA THR A 110 -7.54 10.38 12.67
C THR A 110 -7.90 11.67 13.39
N ALA A 111 -8.61 11.57 14.52
CA ALA A 111 -8.97 12.72 15.35
C ALA A 111 -7.75 13.46 15.92
N ASP A 112 -6.64 12.76 16.16
CA ASP A 112 -5.41 13.33 16.74
C ASP A 112 -4.18 13.22 15.83
N LYS A 113 -4.40 13.11 14.52
CA LYS A 113 -3.33 12.82 13.56
C LYS A 113 -2.27 13.92 13.52
N ALA A 114 -1.00 13.51 13.44
CA ALA A 114 0.11 14.43 13.21
C ALA A 114 0.02 15.11 11.84
N THR A 115 0.22 16.43 11.83
CA THR A 115 0.33 17.30 10.66
C THR A 115 1.70 17.98 10.68
N HIS A 116 2.05 18.65 9.58
CA HIS A 116 3.30 19.41 9.51
C HIS A 116 3.38 20.49 10.59
N ASP A 117 2.23 21.07 10.96
CA ASP A 117 2.16 22.25 11.83
C ASP A 117 2.07 21.90 13.32
N ASN A 118 1.76 20.65 13.66
CA ASN A 118 1.54 20.20 15.04
C ASN A 118 2.56 19.15 15.54
N ILE A 119 3.54 18.79 14.71
CA ILE A 119 4.59 17.86 15.09
C ILE A 119 5.57 18.55 16.05
N VAL A 120 5.98 17.86 17.10
CA VAL A 120 6.92 18.38 18.11
C VAL A 120 8.25 17.64 18.04
N ASP A 121 9.34 18.31 18.39
CA ASP A 121 10.65 17.66 18.48
C ASP A 121 10.72 16.71 19.69
N GLY A 122 11.65 15.75 19.63
CA GLY A 122 11.83 14.72 20.66
C GLY A 122 11.28 13.35 20.25
N SER A 123 11.44 12.37 21.13
CA SER A 123 11.04 10.98 20.96
C SER A 123 10.32 10.47 22.21
N ILE A 124 9.45 9.50 22.05
CA ILE A 124 8.77 8.84 23.15
C ILE A 124 9.59 7.62 23.60
N PRO A 125 9.92 7.51 24.90
CA PRO A 125 10.58 6.33 25.43
C PRO A 125 9.67 5.11 25.33
N ARG A 126 10.28 3.94 25.16
CA ARG A 126 9.54 2.68 25.17
C ARG A 126 8.97 2.39 26.55
N THR A 127 7.81 1.75 26.55
CA THR A 127 7.23 1.12 27.73
C THR A 127 6.99 -0.34 27.41
N LYS A 128 6.92 -1.20 28.44
CA LYS A 128 6.66 -2.63 28.25
C LYS A 128 5.39 -2.90 27.44
N MET A 129 4.34 -2.10 27.68
CA MET A 129 3.09 -2.17 26.92
C MET A 129 3.29 -1.90 25.42
N LEU A 130 4.06 -0.87 25.06
CA LEU A 130 4.34 -0.53 23.66
C LEU A 130 5.18 -1.63 22.99
N GLU A 131 6.13 -2.21 23.72
CA GLU A 131 6.94 -3.32 23.22
C GLU A 131 6.10 -4.58 22.98
N ASP A 132 5.23 -4.94 23.92
CA ASP A 132 4.37 -6.12 23.79
C ASP A 132 3.40 -5.95 22.61
N LYS A 133 2.83 -4.75 22.42
CA LYS A 133 1.99 -4.43 21.26
C LYS A 133 2.76 -4.47 19.95
N HIS A 134 3.99 -3.96 19.92
CA HIS A 134 4.81 -4.02 18.71
C HIS A 134 5.25 -5.46 18.39
N LYS A 135 5.54 -6.28 19.40
CA LYS A 135 5.84 -7.71 19.23
C LYS A 135 4.64 -8.47 18.64
N GLU A 136 3.43 -8.20 19.13
CA GLU A 136 2.18 -8.72 18.56
C GLU A 136 2.02 -8.31 17.09
N TYR A 137 2.31 -7.05 16.75
CA TYR A 137 2.31 -6.57 15.37
C TYR A 137 3.32 -7.31 14.48
N ILE A 138 4.57 -7.48 14.92
CA ILE A 138 5.61 -8.18 14.17
C ILE A 138 5.20 -9.64 13.91
N GLN A 139 4.67 -10.33 14.92
CA GLN A 139 4.19 -11.71 14.77
C GLN A 139 3.10 -11.82 13.69
N LEU A 140 2.15 -10.89 13.68
CA LEU A 140 1.10 -10.83 12.66
C LEU A 140 1.67 -10.53 11.27
N VAL A 141 2.69 -9.68 11.14
CA VAL A 141 3.37 -9.43 9.87
C VAL A 141 4.05 -10.70 9.36
N MET A 142 4.75 -11.44 10.22
CA MET A 142 5.39 -12.71 9.87
C MET A 142 4.35 -13.75 9.44
N GLU A 143 3.29 -13.94 10.22
CA GLU A 143 2.20 -14.87 9.88
C GLU A 143 1.54 -14.48 8.55
N LYS A 144 1.40 -13.18 8.27
CA LYS A 144 0.86 -12.71 7.00
C LYS A 144 1.70 -13.19 5.81
N GLU A 145 3.02 -13.01 5.87
CA GLU A 145 3.93 -13.40 4.80
C GLU A 145 3.86 -14.91 4.54
N GLU A 146 3.83 -15.74 5.59
CA GLU A 146 3.66 -17.20 5.47
C GLU A 146 2.37 -17.58 4.72
N VAL A 147 1.26 -16.91 5.07
CA VAL A 147 -0.04 -17.15 4.41
C VAL A 147 -0.05 -16.63 2.98
N GLU A 148 0.64 -15.51 2.69
CA GLU A 148 0.77 -14.98 1.33
C GLU A 148 1.56 -15.94 0.42
N VAL A 149 2.59 -16.60 0.94
CA VAL A 149 3.30 -17.65 0.19
C VAL A 149 2.36 -18.79 -0.19
N GLU A 150 1.56 -19.30 0.74
CA GLU A 150 0.57 -20.36 0.46
C GLU A 150 -0.50 -19.91 -0.55
N ILE A 151 -0.94 -18.66 -0.47
CA ILE A 151 -1.84 -18.07 -1.47
C ILE A 151 -1.20 -18.09 -2.84
N ILE A 152 0.07 -17.67 -2.96
CA ILE A 152 0.79 -17.65 -4.24
C ILE A 152 0.88 -19.06 -4.82
N LEU A 153 1.21 -20.07 -4.01
CA LEU A 153 1.27 -21.47 -4.44
C LEU A 153 -0.09 -21.94 -5.00
N ARG A 154 -1.18 -21.74 -4.26
CA ARG A 154 -2.53 -22.13 -4.69
C ARG A 154 -3.01 -21.34 -5.91
N GLU A 155 -2.66 -20.05 -6.00
CA GLU A 155 -2.93 -19.27 -7.21
C GLU A 155 -2.19 -19.80 -8.42
N LEU A 156 -0.92 -20.19 -8.29
CA LEU A 156 -0.13 -20.74 -9.40
C LEU A 156 -0.72 -22.06 -9.89
N GLU A 157 -1.16 -22.92 -8.98
CA GLU A 157 -1.88 -24.16 -9.32
C GLU A 157 -3.16 -23.87 -10.11
N ILE A 158 -3.99 -22.92 -9.66
CA ILE A 158 -5.21 -22.53 -10.37
C ILE A 158 -4.90 -21.87 -11.72
N LYS A 159 -3.91 -20.99 -11.78
CA LYS A 159 -3.47 -20.33 -13.03
C LYS A 159 -3.01 -21.36 -14.07
N LYS A 160 -2.33 -22.43 -13.64
CA LYS A 160 -1.97 -23.55 -14.52
C LYS A 160 -3.21 -24.23 -15.10
N LEU A 161 -4.27 -24.39 -14.29
CA LEU A 161 -5.55 -24.95 -14.74
C LEU A 161 -6.33 -24.00 -15.66
N CYS A 162 -6.21 -22.68 -15.49
CA CYS A 162 -6.83 -21.71 -16.39
C CYS A 162 -6.31 -21.86 -17.83
N GLY A 163 -5.03 -22.19 -18.02
CA GLY A 163 -4.41 -22.29 -19.35
C GLY A 163 -4.56 -20.98 -20.12
N ASP A 164 -5.21 -21.02 -21.29
CA ASP A 164 -5.49 -19.83 -22.12
C ASP A 164 -6.83 -19.15 -21.81
N ASN A 165 -7.61 -19.71 -20.88
CA ASN A 165 -8.89 -19.12 -20.49
C ASN A 165 -8.69 -17.89 -19.59
N ASP A 166 -9.70 -17.03 -19.58
CA ASP A 166 -9.78 -15.81 -18.74
C ASP A 166 -10.18 -16.10 -17.28
N GLY A 167 -10.28 -17.38 -16.90
CA GLY A 167 -10.69 -17.80 -15.56
C GLY A 167 -11.32 -19.19 -15.57
N ILE A 168 -11.87 -19.57 -14.42
CA ILE A 168 -12.69 -20.77 -14.24
C ILE A 168 -13.94 -20.32 -13.48
N GLU A 169 -15.11 -20.53 -14.07
CA GLU A 169 -16.40 -20.11 -13.50
C GLU A 169 -16.59 -20.63 -12.07
N GLY A 170 -17.01 -19.75 -11.17
CA GLY A 170 -17.19 -20.02 -9.74
C GLY A 170 -15.88 -20.09 -8.94
N ILE A 171 -14.71 -20.04 -9.59
CA ILE A 171 -13.41 -20.26 -8.93
C ILE A 171 -12.54 -19.01 -9.01
N CYS A 172 -12.28 -18.51 -10.22
CA CYS A 172 -11.41 -17.36 -10.41
C CYS A 172 -11.66 -16.62 -11.72
N THR A 173 -11.27 -15.34 -11.73
CA THR A 173 -11.07 -14.55 -12.95
C THR A 173 -9.61 -14.13 -13.08
N TRP A 174 -9.07 -14.28 -14.28
CA TRP A 174 -7.69 -13.92 -14.61
C TRP A 174 -7.57 -13.44 -16.06
N LYS A 175 -8.21 -12.31 -16.35
CA LYS A 175 -8.15 -11.66 -17.65
C LYS A 175 -6.77 -11.03 -17.88
N ARG A 176 -6.01 -11.61 -18.80
CA ARG A 176 -4.68 -11.12 -19.19
C ARG A 176 -4.81 -10.04 -20.26
N LYS A 177 -4.15 -8.92 -20.07
CA LYS A 177 -4.16 -7.80 -21.01
C LYS A 177 -2.77 -7.20 -21.13
N GLU A 178 -2.37 -6.93 -22.36
CA GLU A 178 -1.21 -6.09 -22.64
C GLU A 178 -1.52 -4.65 -22.23
N SER A 179 -0.57 -4.03 -21.53
CA SER A 179 -0.59 -2.60 -21.25
C SER A 179 0.76 -2.00 -21.59
N PHE A 180 0.72 -0.74 -22.03
CA PHE A 180 1.91 0.02 -22.35
C PHE A 180 2.01 1.18 -21.38
N ALA A 181 3.08 1.20 -20.60
CA ALA A 181 3.37 2.25 -19.64
C ALA A 181 4.23 3.34 -20.27
N PHE A 182 4.08 4.56 -19.75
CA PHE A 182 4.88 5.71 -20.15
C PHE A 182 6.36 5.51 -19.83
N ASP A 183 7.21 5.69 -20.84
CA ASP A 183 8.66 5.64 -20.69
C ASP A 183 9.23 7.01 -20.33
N ALA A 184 9.22 7.30 -19.03
CA ALA A 184 9.76 8.55 -18.50
C ALA A 184 11.24 8.77 -18.85
N THR A 185 12.03 7.70 -19.00
CA THR A 185 13.46 7.80 -19.33
C THR A 185 13.63 8.22 -20.78
N ALA A 186 12.96 7.54 -21.71
CA ALA A 186 13.00 7.89 -23.13
C ALA A 186 12.45 9.30 -23.38
N PHE A 187 11.34 9.65 -22.71
CA PHE A 187 10.75 10.98 -22.80
C PHE A 187 11.71 12.07 -22.32
N LYS A 188 12.36 11.88 -21.16
CA LYS A 188 13.32 12.86 -20.63
C LYS A 188 14.52 13.07 -21.56
N ASN A 189 14.98 12.02 -22.23
CA ASN A 189 16.11 12.10 -23.15
C ASN A 189 15.76 12.82 -24.47
N GLN A 190 14.53 12.67 -24.96
CA GLN A 190 14.09 13.26 -26.24
C GLN A 190 13.45 14.63 -26.09
N HIS A 191 12.84 14.91 -24.93
CA HIS A 191 12.13 16.17 -24.64
C HIS A 191 12.60 16.81 -23.34
N PRO A 192 13.91 17.06 -23.15
CA PRO A 192 14.40 17.73 -21.95
C PRO A 192 13.77 19.13 -21.78
N GLU A 193 13.48 19.84 -22.87
CA GLU A 193 12.82 21.15 -22.86
C GLU A 193 11.43 21.13 -22.23
N ILE A 194 10.68 20.04 -22.43
CA ILE A 194 9.35 19.87 -21.83
C ILE A 194 9.49 19.50 -20.35
N VAL A 195 10.47 18.66 -20.02
CA VAL A 195 10.72 18.24 -18.63
C VAL A 195 11.15 19.42 -17.76
N GLU A 196 11.94 20.35 -18.30
CA GLU A 196 12.40 21.54 -17.56
C GLU A 196 11.37 22.67 -17.54
N ASP A 197 10.28 22.61 -18.32
CA ASP A 197 9.25 23.65 -18.36
C ASP A 197 8.46 23.71 -17.03
N PRO A 198 8.57 24.80 -16.25
CA PRO A 198 7.96 24.91 -14.93
C PRO A 198 6.43 24.78 -14.94
N LYS A 199 5.75 25.02 -16.08
CA LYS A 199 4.29 24.92 -16.15
C LYS A 199 3.77 23.48 -16.00
N TYR A 200 4.64 22.48 -16.21
CA TYR A 200 4.31 21.07 -16.01
C TYR A 200 4.84 20.52 -14.69
N HIS A 201 5.38 21.38 -13.83
CA HIS A 201 5.91 20.97 -12.53
C HIS A 201 4.83 21.07 -11.46
N SER A 202 4.91 20.20 -10.46
CA SER A 202 4.12 20.35 -9.24
C SER A 202 4.99 20.23 -8.01
N VAL A 203 4.59 20.95 -6.96
CA VAL A 203 5.18 20.81 -5.63
C VAL A 203 4.32 19.85 -4.83
N SER A 204 4.95 18.82 -4.29
CA SER A 204 4.27 17.90 -3.37
C SER A 204 3.91 18.65 -2.08
N LYS A 205 2.65 18.54 -1.66
CA LYS A 205 2.19 19.11 -0.39
C LYS A 205 2.98 18.48 0.76
N LYS A 206 3.33 19.30 1.76
CA LYS A 206 3.95 18.78 2.98
C LYS A 206 2.98 17.86 3.70
N THR A 207 3.45 16.66 4.05
CA THR A 207 2.66 15.65 4.75
C THR A 207 3.51 14.97 5.82
N VAL A 208 2.87 14.53 6.90
CA VAL A 208 3.51 13.73 7.94
C VAL A 208 3.00 12.30 7.82
N ALA A 209 3.93 11.35 7.76
CA ALA A 209 3.65 9.93 7.74
C ALA A 209 4.31 9.25 8.94
N ILE A 210 3.53 8.43 9.65
CA ILE A 210 4.03 7.58 10.74
C ILE A 210 3.99 6.13 10.26
N SER A 211 5.16 5.49 10.23
CA SER A 211 5.31 4.06 9.96
C SER A 211 5.65 3.31 11.25
N VAL A 212 5.09 2.13 11.41
CA VAL A 212 5.51 1.16 12.44
C VAL A 212 6.60 0.29 11.82
N ASN A 213 7.68 0.04 12.54
CA ASN A 213 8.77 -0.79 12.06
C ASN A 213 8.29 -2.25 11.92
N PRO A 214 8.60 -2.97 10.82
CA PRO A 214 8.11 -4.33 10.63
C PRO A 214 8.99 -5.39 11.30
N SER A 215 10.10 -4.98 11.92
CA SER A 215 11.06 -5.89 12.54
C SER A 215 11.73 -5.24 13.74
N ARG A 216 12.02 -6.07 14.74
CA ARG A 216 12.86 -5.75 15.89
C ARG A 216 13.17 -7.02 16.66
N ASP A 217 14.37 -7.11 17.19
CA ASP A 217 14.69 -8.13 18.18
C ASP A 217 14.26 -7.62 19.57
N TYR A 218 13.32 -8.32 20.18
CA TYR A 218 12.86 -8.10 21.55
C TYR A 218 13.46 -9.20 22.41
N VAL A 219 14.69 -8.97 22.87
CA VAL A 219 15.40 -9.79 23.86
C VAL A 219 14.75 -9.63 25.22
#